data_AF-A0A3E2CN18-F1
#
_entry.id   AF-A0A3E2CN18-F1
#
_cell.length_a   1.000
_cell.length_b   1.000
_cell.length_c   1.000
_cell.angle_alpha   90.00
_cell.angle_beta   90.00
_cell.angle_gamma   90.00
#
_symmetry.space_group_name_H-M   'P 1'
#
loop_
_entity.id
_entity.type
_entity.pdbx_description
1 polymer ?
#
loop_
_entity_poly.entity_id
_entity_poly.type
_entity_poly.pdbx_seq_one_letter_code
_entity_poly.pdbx_strand_id
1 'polypeptide(L)'
;MAENNNEVAKVAINDIGTEEDFIKAVDSTIKNFDDGDLVEGTVVKIDHDEVLLDIGYKTEGVIPSRELSIKKDVDPDDVVEVGD
;
A
#
# COMPACT_ATOMS: atom_id res chain seq x y z
N MET A 1 7.29 61.21 -3.69
CA MET A 1 7.95 60.48 -2.58
C MET A 1 6.85 60.12 -1.59
N ALA A 2 6.48 58.87 -1.33
CA ALA A 2 6.90 57.57 -1.83
C ALA A 2 5.68 56.63 -1.67
N GLU A 3 5.46 55.76 -2.66
CA GLU A 3 4.53 54.64 -2.58
C GLU A 3 5.16 53.55 -1.70
N ASN A 4 4.50 53.15 -0.63
CA ASN A 4 4.97 52.06 0.22
C ASN A 4 3.96 50.91 0.18
N ASN A 5 4.07 50.11 -0.88
CA ASN A 5 3.50 48.77 -0.96
C ASN A 5 4.13 47.90 0.13
N ASN A 6 3.39 47.64 1.21
CA ASN A 6 3.73 46.54 2.10
C ASN A 6 2.91 45.33 1.68
N GLU A 7 3.64 44.36 1.14
CA GLU A 7 3.22 43.07 0.66
C GLU A 7 2.39 42.36 1.73
N VAL A 8 1.06 42.49 1.64
CA VAL A 8 0.15 41.62 2.36
C VAL A 8 0.47 40.21 1.91
N ALA A 9 1.07 39.48 2.85
CA ALA A 9 1.58 38.14 2.71
C ALA A 9 0.66 37.31 1.81
N LYS A 10 1.24 36.89 0.68
CA LYS A 10 0.64 36.00 -0.31
C LYS A 10 0.37 34.60 0.27
N VAL A 11 -0.43 34.49 1.33
CA VAL A 11 -0.77 33.22 2.01
C VAL A 11 -2.07 32.62 1.46
N ALA A 12 -2.42 32.97 0.22
CA ALA A 12 -3.54 32.36 -0.50
C ALA A 12 -3.26 32.31 -2.01
N ILE A 13 -2.00 32.09 -2.40
CA ILE A 13 -1.70 31.64 -3.77
C ILE A 13 -1.77 30.13 -3.73
N ASN A 14 -2.92 29.57 -4.11
CA ASN A 14 -3.08 28.25 -4.72
C ASN A 14 -1.98 27.21 -4.40
N ASP A 15 -1.85 26.81 -3.13
CA ASP A 15 -0.96 25.69 -2.73
C ASP A 15 -1.67 24.32 -2.91
N ILE A 16 -2.94 24.36 -3.27
CA ILE A 16 -3.61 23.26 -3.96
C ILE A 16 -3.22 23.47 -5.42
N GLY A 17 -2.34 22.62 -5.95
CA GLY A 17 -2.01 22.58 -7.38
C GLY A 17 -3.26 22.49 -8.26
N THR A 18 -3.09 22.49 -9.57
CA THR A 18 -4.24 22.38 -10.49
C THR A 18 -5.07 21.13 -10.17
N GLU A 19 -6.34 21.08 -10.58
CA GLU A 19 -7.16 19.86 -10.40
C GLU A 19 -6.41 18.61 -10.90
N GLU A 20 -5.57 18.74 -11.92
CA GLU A 20 -4.67 17.69 -12.40
C GLU A 20 -3.63 17.22 -11.37
N ASP A 21 -3.04 18.11 -10.57
CA ASP A 21 -2.07 17.72 -9.54
C ASP A 21 -2.77 17.00 -8.37
N PHE A 22 -3.99 17.41 -8.03
CA PHE A 22 -4.81 16.71 -7.04
C PHE A 22 -5.22 15.32 -7.52
N ILE A 23 -5.65 15.20 -8.79
CA ILE A 23 -5.99 13.91 -9.41
C ILE A 23 -4.77 12.98 -9.42
N LYS A 24 -3.58 13.47 -9.80
CA LYS A 24 -2.34 12.66 -9.79
C LYS A 24 -1.94 12.20 -8.38
N ALA A 25 -2.10 13.04 -7.37
CA ALA A 25 -1.81 12.68 -5.98
C ALA A 25 -2.79 11.63 -5.45
N VAL A 26 -4.08 11.74 -5.80
CA VAL A 26 -5.10 10.76 -5.46
C VAL A 26 -4.85 9.43 -6.19
N ASP A 27 -4.57 9.47 -7.49
CA ASP A 27 -4.26 8.28 -8.29
C ASP A 27 -3.01 7.55 -7.77
N SER A 28 -1.99 8.29 -7.34
CA SER A 28 -0.80 7.70 -6.73
C SER A 28 -1.06 7.06 -5.37
N THR A 29 -2.15 7.44 -4.70
CA THR A 29 -2.55 6.88 -3.40
C THR A 29 -3.39 5.61 -3.57
N ILE A 30 -4.13 5.50 -4.68
CA ILE A 30 -4.90 4.30 -5.01
C ILE A 30 -3.95 3.29 -5.67
N LYS A 31 -3.34 2.42 -4.85
CA LYS A 31 -2.68 1.21 -5.37
C LYS A 31 -3.76 0.27 -5.91
N ASN A 32 -3.83 0.15 -7.23
CA ASN A 32 -4.59 -0.90 -7.90
C ASN A 32 -3.65 -2.09 -8.11
N PHE A 33 -4.12 -3.29 -7.78
CA PHE A 33 -3.41 -4.54 -8.05
C PHE A 33 -4.17 -5.28 -9.14
N ASP A 34 -3.47 -5.68 -10.19
CA ASP A 34 -4.00 -6.51 -11.27
C ASP A 34 -3.57 -7.98 -11.07
N ASP A 35 -4.32 -8.90 -11.69
CA ASP A 35 -3.99 -10.33 -11.66
C ASP A 35 -2.62 -10.58 -12.31
N GLY A 36 -1.68 -11.10 -11.53
CA GLY A 36 -0.30 -11.37 -11.97
C GLY A 36 0.74 -10.35 -11.48
N ASP A 37 0.31 -9.31 -10.76
CA ASP A 37 1.22 -8.41 -10.09
C ASP A 37 1.94 -9.11 -8.93
N LEU A 38 3.27 -8.91 -8.86
CA LEU A 38 4.07 -9.35 -7.72
C LEU A 38 4.00 -8.27 -6.64
N VAL A 39 3.48 -8.64 -5.48
CA VAL A 39 3.32 -7.74 -4.33
C VAL A 39 4.16 -8.23 -3.17
N GLU A 40 4.69 -7.28 -2.39
CA GLU A 40 5.33 -7.56 -1.12
C GLU A 40 4.30 -7.35 -0.01
N GLY A 41 4.28 -8.26 0.95
CA GLY A 41 3.40 -8.21 2.11
C GLY A 41 4.02 -8.95 3.28
N THR A 42 3.44 -8.76 4.46
CA THR A 42 3.93 -9.35 5.70
C THR A 42 2.95 -10.37 6.24
N VAL A 43 3.44 -11.51 6.73
CA VAL A 43 2.63 -12.54 7.37
C VAL A 43 2.08 -12.00 8.69
N VAL A 44 0.76 -11.84 8.77
CA VAL A 44 0.07 -11.37 9.98
C VAL A 44 -0.45 -12.51 10.84
N LYS A 45 -0.77 -13.66 10.22
CA LYS A 45 -1.31 -14.82 10.91
C LYS A 45 -1.07 -16.09 10.10
N ILE A 46 -0.80 -17.17 10.82
CA ILE A 46 -0.65 -18.52 10.27
C ILE A 46 -1.78 -19.36 10.87
N ASP A 47 -2.61 -19.96 10.01
CA ASP A 47 -3.59 -20.98 10.37
C ASP A 47 -3.11 -22.35 9.83
N HIS A 48 -3.82 -23.42 10.19
CA HIS A 48 -3.41 -24.79 9.80
C HIS A 48 -3.44 -25.02 8.29
N ASP A 49 -4.43 -24.45 7.60
CA ASP A 49 -4.67 -24.68 6.17
C ASP A 49 -4.27 -23.49 5.30
N GLU A 50 -4.05 -22.31 5.88
CA GLU A 50 -3.84 -21.05 5.16
C GLU A 50 -2.99 -20.05 5.95
N VAL A 51 -2.34 -19.15 5.23
CA VAL A 51 -1.55 -18.05 5.78
C VAL A 51 -2.15 -16.73 5.33
N LEU A 52 -2.31 -15.80 6.27
CA LEU A 52 -2.82 -14.46 6.03
C LEU A 52 -1.64 -13.49 5.91
N LEU A 53 -1.61 -12.74 4.80
CA LEU A 53 -0.61 -11.71 4.52
C LEU A 53 -1.28 -10.34 4.43
N ASP A 54 -0.66 -9.34 5.05
CA ASP A 54 -1.00 -7.93 4.83
C ASP A 54 -0.07 -7.34 3.77
N ILE A 55 -0.65 -6.90 2.65
CA ILE A 55 0.06 -6.24 1.54
C ILE A 55 -0.03 -4.69 1.65
N GLY A 56 -0.43 -4.18 2.82
CA GLY A 56 -0.61 -2.75 3.06
C GLY A 56 -1.83 -2.17 2.34
N TYR A 57 -2.88 -2.99 2.20
CA TYR A 57 -4.14 -2.60 1.56
C TYR A 57 -5.33 -2.79 2.50
N LYS A 58 -6.56 -2.69 1.98
CA LYS A 58 -7.79 -2.80 2.78
C LYS A 58 -8.11 -4.24 3.21
N THR A 59 -7.52 -5.23 2.55
CA THR A 59 -7.86 -6.66 2.73
C THR A 59 -6.59 -7.46 2.89
N GLU A 60 -6.62 -8.51 3.71
CA GLU A 60 -5.55 -9.50 3.77
C GLU A 60 -5.58 -10.43 2.54
N GLY A 61 -4.38 -10.81 2.07
CA GLY A 61 -4.19 -11.91 1.14
C GLY A 61 -4.20 -13.25 1.87
N VAL A 62 -4.72 -14.29 1.23
CA VAL A 62 -4.77 -15.65 1.77
C VAL A 62 -3.96 -16.57 0.87
N ILE A 63 -2.98 -17.27 1.43
CA ILE A 63 -2.20 -18.29 0.71
C ILE A 63 -2.50 -19.66 1.34
N PRO A 64 -3.17 -20.57 0.61
CA PRO A 64 -3.39 -21.94 1.08
C PRO A 64 -2.06 -22.68 1.27
N SER A 65 -2.00 -23.59 2.25
CA SER A 65 -0.81 -24.40 2.56
C SER A 65 -0.26 -25.16 1.34
N ARG A 66 -1.12 -25.51 0.40
CA ARG A 66 -0.78 -26.20 -0.86
C ARG A 66 -0.02 -25.33 -1.86
N GLU A 67 -0.11 -24.01 -1.71
CA GLU A 67 0.52 -23.01 -2.59
C GLU A 67 1.79 -22.42 -1.95
N LEU A 68 2.01 -22.63 -0.65
CA LEU A 68 3.21 -22.18 0.06
C LEU A 68 4.50 -22.86 -0.42
N SER A 69 4.41 -24.12 -0.87
CA SER A 69 5.59 -24.87 -1.30
C SER A 69 5.31 -25.75 -2.51
N ILE A 70 6.36 -26.00 -3.28
CA ILE A 70 6.37 -26.97 -4.38
C ILE A 70 6.16 -28.40 -3.83
N LYS A 71 6.50 -28.63 -2.56
CA LYS A 71 6.26 -29.91 -1.87
C LYS A 71 4.81 -29.94 -1.37
N LYS A 72 4.15 -31.08 -1.59
CA LYS A 72 2.84 -31.36 -1.00
C LYS A 72 3.00 -31.72 0.47
N ASP A 73 2.03 -31.32 1.28
CA ASP A 73 1.96 -31.67 2.72
C ASP A 73 3.09 -31.01 3.53
N VAL A 74 3.21 -29.69 3.42
CA VAL A 74 4.07 -28.89 4.29
C VAL A 74 3.21 -28.19 5.33
N ASP A 75 3.62 -28.26 6.59
CA ASP A 75 3.03 -27.48 7.66
C ASP A 75 3.41 -26.00 7.44
N PRO A 76 2.44 -25.07 7.39
CA PRO A 76 2.72 -23.64 7.18
C PRO A 76 3.72 -23.06 8.17
N ASP A 77 3.67 -23.53 9.42
CA ASP A 77 4.53 -23.11 10.54
C ASP A 77 6.02 -23.47 10.32
N ASP A 78 6.31 -24.48 9.50
CA ASP A 78 7.67 -24.88 9.16
C ASP A 78 8.24 -24.08 7.95
N VAL A 79 7.39 -23.34 7.24
CA VAL A 79 7.75 -22.65 5.98
C VAL A 79 7.88 -21.14 6.17
N VAL A 80 7.01 -20.55 7.00
CA VAL A 80 6.95 -19.09 7.22
C VAL A 80 6.73 -18.78 8.70
N GLU A 81 7.22 -17.63 9.15
CA GLU A 81 7.00 -17.12 10.49
C GLU A 81 6.14 -15.83 10.45
N VAL A 82 5.47 -15.52 11.57
CA VAL A 82 4.71 -14.27 11.67
C VAL A 82 5.68 -13.08 11.68
N GLY A 83 5.49 -12.16 10.75
CA GLY A 83 6.36 -11.00 10.55
C GLY A 83 7.34 -11.12 9.39
N ASP A 84 7.41 -12.28 8.73
CA ASP A 84 8.11 -12.44 7.44
C ASP A 84 7.42 -11.65 6.31
#